data_AF-A0A2V7MZM0-F1
#
_entry.id   AF-A0A2V7MZM0-F1
#
_cell.length_a   1.000
_cell.length_b   1.000
_cell.length_c   1.000
_cell.angle_alpha   90.00
_cell.angle_beta   90.00
_cell.angle_gamma   90.00
#
_symmetry.space_group_name_H-M   'P 1'
#
loop_
_entity.id
_entity.type
_entity.pdbx_description
1 polymer ?
#
loop_
_entity_poly.entity_id
_entity_poly.type
_entity_poly.pdbx_seq_one_letter_code
_entity_poly.pdbx_strand_id
1 'polypeptide(L)'
;MPTDNSIPSSNTAGANLIALGGIGLVGYGLMFLIRNFTRFIELGLTPERIGGTPEQIRAFSPHLYNYISHLQVAVAGLMIGLGVAVSALAWRGIRAGQRWAVWAAFGASMVAVVVAVPLHYVYGLAALGHLGPIYLVVAVLLVGTVLAQKAVR
;
A
#
# COMPACT_ATOMS: atom_id res chain seq x y z
N MET A 1 -38.02 -5.70 -22.88
CA MET A 1 -37.78 -5.44 -21.44
C MET A 1 -36.34 -4.97 -21.32
N PRO A 2 -36.05 -3.72 -20.93
CA PRO A 2 -34.66 -3.32 -20.67
C PRO A 2 -34.23 -4.03 -19.38
N THR A 3 -33.18 -4.84 -19.45
CA THR A 3 -32.50 -5.32 -18.25
C THR A 3 -31.84 -4.10 -17.62
N ASP A 4 -32.34 -3.68 -16.46
CA ASP A 4 -31.69 -2.65 -15.66
C ASP A 4 -30.31 -3.17 -15.24
N ASN A 5 -29.27 -2.74 -15.97
CA ASN A 5 -27.86 -3.03 -15.68
C ASN A 5 -27.36 -2.14 -14.53
N SER A 6 -28.22 -1.75 -13.60
CA SER A 6 -27.82 -0.98 -12.43
C SER A 6 -26.97 -1.88 -11.53
N ILE A 7 -25.67 -1.56 -11.45
CA ILE A 7 -24.77 -2.18 -10.48
C ILE A 7 -25.34 -1.89 -9.09
N PRO A 8 -25.58 -2.91 -8.23
CA PRO A 8 -26.08 -2.68 -6.87
C PRO A 8 -25.22 -1.62 -6.17
N SER A 9 -25.84 -0.66 -5.49
CA SER A 9 -25.15 0.47 -4.85
C SER A 9 -24.01 0.04 -3.91
N SER A 10 -24.16 -1.13 -3.28
CA SER A 10 -23.14 -1.77 -2.45
C SER A 10 -21.90 -2.22 -3.21
N ASN A 11 -22.03 -2.68 -4.46
CA ASN A 11 -20.88 -3.04 -5.30
C ASN A 11 -20.06 -1.80 -5.66
N THR A 12 -20.75 -0.70 -5.98
CA THR A 12 -20.10 0.60 -6.25
C THR A 12 -19.37 1.14 -5.02
N ALA A 13 -19.98 1.06 -3.83
CA ALA A 13 -19.34 1.49 -2.59
C ALA A 13 -18.09 0.65 -2.25
N GLY A 14 -18.18 -0.68 -2.33
CA GLY A 14 -17.05 -1.57 -2.10
C GLY A 14 -15.90 -1.35 -3.09
N ALA A 15 -16.23 -1.25 -4.38
CA ALA A 15 -15.25 -0.93 -5.42
C ALA A 15 -14.58 0.44 -5.19
N ASN A 16 -15.33 1.46 -4.77
CA ASN A 16 -14.78 2.79 -4.50
C ASN A 16 -13.81 2.77 -3.30
N LEU A 17 -14.13 2.04 -2.23
CA LEU A 17 -13.21 1.90 -1.09
C LEU A 17 -11.94 1.14 -1.47
N ILE A 18 -12.05 0.05 -2.25
CA ILE A 18 -10.85 -0.67 -2.70
C ILE A 18 -10.00 0.22 -3.63
N ALA A 19 -10.62 0.97 -4.53
CA ALA A 19 -9.92 1.94 -5.36
C ALA A 19 -9.25 3.04 -4.52
N LEU A 20 -9.92 3.54 -3.48
CA LEU A 20 -9.34 4.50 -2.54
C LEU A 20 -8.13 3.91 -1.80
N GLY A 21 -8.19 2.64 -1.38
CA GLY A 21 -7.06 1.93 -0.80
C GLY A 21 -5.89 1.82 -1.78
N GLY A 22 -6.16 1.49 -3.04
CA GLY A 22 -5.17 1.47 -4.12
C GLY A 22 -4.53 2.84 -4.37
N ILE A 23 -5.32 3.91 -4.44
CA ILE A 23 -4.84 5.29 -4.55
C ILE A 23 -4.01 5.67 -3.31
N GLY A 24 -4.41 5.24 -2.11
CA GLY A 24 -3.66 5.40 -0.88
C GLY A 24 -2.27 4.76 -0.94
N LEU A 25 -2.16 3.54 -1.49
CA LEU A 25 -0.88 2.88 -1.74
C LEU A 25 -0.01 3.66 -2.72
N VAL A 26 -0.58 4.20 -3.80
CA VAL A 26 0.15 5.07 -4.75
C VAL A 26 0.65 6.32 -4.04
N GLY A 27 -0.21 7.02 -3.29
CA GLY A 27 0.17 8.23 -2.57
C GLY A 27 1.27 7.96 -1.54
N TYR A 28 1.18 6.86 -0.80
CA TYR A 28 2.19 6.50 0.18
C TYR A 28 3.51 6.07 -0.48
N GLY A 29 3.47 5.29 -1.57
CA GLY A 29 4.66 4.95 -2.35
C GLY A 29 5.34 6.17 -2.96
N LEU A 30 4.58 7.14 -3.49
CA LEU A 30 5.12 8.41 -3.97
C LEU A 30 5.78 9.22 -2.85
N MET A 31 5.14 9.30 -1.67
CA MET A 31 5.75 9.94 -0.50
C MET A 31 7.07 9.24 -0.14
N PHE A 32 7.09 7.91 -0.18
CA PHE A 32 8.26 7.11 0.18
C PHE A 32 9.42 7.37 -0.78
N LEU A 33 9.13 7.41 -2.07
CA LEU A 33 10.07 7.77 -3.12
C LEU A 33 10.64 9.18 -2.93
N ILE A 34 9.78 10.17 -2.70
CA ILE A 34 10.19 11.56 -2.48
C ILE A 34 11.07 11.67 -1.23
N ARG A 35 10.69 11.01 -0.13
CA ARG A 35 11.47 11.01 1.11
C ARG A 35 12.84 10.40 0.93
N ASN A 36 12.98 9.30 0.20
CA ASN A 36 14.29 8.69 -0.08
C ASN A 36 15.29 9.72 -0.65
N PHE A 37 14.86 10.56 -1.59
CA PHE A 37 15.74 11.54 -2.25
C PHE A 37 15.88 12.89 -1.51
N THR A 38 14.98 13.19 -0.56
CA THR A 38 14.98 14.48 0.15
C THR A 38 15.43 14.39 1.60
N ARG A 39 15.14 13.27 2.28
CA ARG A 39 15.42 13.05 3.71
C ARG A 39 16.06 11.71 4.03
N PHE A 40 16.01 10.73 3.11
CA PHE A 40 16.49 9.35 3.25
C PHE A 40 15.79 8.50 4.33
N ILE A 41 15.48 9.07 5.48
CA ILE A 41 14.75 8.42 6.56
C ILE A 41 13.26 8.39 6.23
N GLU A 42 12.65 7.23 6.39
CA GLU A 42 11.24 6.98 6.11
C GLU A 42 10.32 7.78 7.06
N LEU A 43 9.06 7.98 6.67
CA LEU A 43 8.10 8.71 7.50
C LEU A 43 7.94 8.01 8.86
N GLY A 44 7.95 8.79 9.93
CA GLY A 44 7.74 8.28 11.30
C GLY A 44 8.94 7.60 11.95
N LEU A 45 10.06 7.42 11.24
CA LEU A 45 11.34 6.97 11.81
C LEU A 45 12.26 8.16 12.11
N THR A 46 13.23 7.94 12.99
CA THR A 46 14.22 8.94 13.41
C THR A 46 15.65 8.40 13.24
N PRO A 47 16.67 9.29 13.14
CA PRO A 47 18.07 8.88 13.09
C PRO A 47 18.46 7.92 14.22
N GLU A 48 18.02 8.20 15.45
CA GLU A 48 18.34 7.39 16.63
C GLU A 48 17.80 5.97 16.50
N ARG A 49 16.64 5.82 15.85
CA ARG A 49 15.97 4.54 15.65
C ARG A 49 16.60 3.71 14.55
N ILE A 50 17.20 4.34 13.55
CA ILE A 50 17.87 3.65 12.43
C ILE A 50 19.40 3.57 12.59
N GLY A 51 19.95 4.16 13.65
CA GLY A 51 21.38 4.09 14.00
C GLY A 51 22.26 5.22 13.44
N GLY A 52 21.68 6.31 12.92
CA GLY A 52 22.45 7.49 12.49
C GLY A 52 21.70 8.41 11.53
N THR A 53 22.26 9.60 11.31
CA THR A 53 21.77 10.54 10.28
C THR A 53 22.17 10.06 8.87
N PRO A 54 21.50 10.55 7.81
CA PRO A 54 21.89 10.23 6.43
C PRO A 54 23.37 10.52 6.13
N GLU A 55 23.92 11.60 6.70
CA GLU A 55 25.32 12.02 6.55
C GLU A 55 26.26 11.03 7.23
N GLN A 56 25.93 10.61 8.46
CA GLN A 56 26.72 9.61 9.20
C GLN A 56 26.73 8.26 8.49
N ILE A 57 25.56 7.80 8.00
CA ILE A 57 25.44 6.54 7.24
C ILE A 57 26.26 6.61 5.95
N ARG A 58 26.18 7.73 5.22
CA ARG A 58 26.94 7.93 3.98
C ARG A 58 28.44 8.03 4.22
N ALA A 59 28.86 8.68 5.31
CA ALA A 59 30.26 8.79 5.69
C ALA A 59 30.86 7.43 6.10
N PHE A 60 30.06 6.59 6.76
CA PHE A 60 30.45 5.21 7.07
C PHE A 60 30.64 4.37 5.80
N SER A 61 29.67 4.39 4.89
CA SER A 61 29.79 3.70 3.60
C SER A 61 28.81 4.26 2.57
N PRO A 62 29.32 4.91 1.49
CA PRO A 62 28.49 5.34 0.37
C PRO A 62 27.78 4.16 -0.33
N HIS A 63 28.42 2.98 -0.36
CA HIS A 63 27.83 1.78 -0.93
C HIS A 63 26.63 1.28 -0.12
N LEU A 64 26.74 1.27 1.21
CA LEU A 64 25.62 0.90 2.08
C LEU A 64 24.48 1.90 1.98
N TYR A 65 24.79 3.20 1.94
CA TYR A 65 23.79 4.25 1.73
C TYR A 65 23.00 4.02 0.43
N ASN A 66 23.71 3.79 -0.69
CA ASN A 66 23.08 3.51 -1.97
C ASN A 66 22.31 2.17 -1.97
N TYR A 67 22.82 1.17 -1.24
CA TYR A 67 22.12 -0.10 -1.06
C TYR A 67 20.81 0.07 -0.25
N ILE A 68 20.75 0.92 0.75
CA ILE A 68 19.46 1.20 1.43
C ILE A 68 18.54 1.99 0.49
N SER A 69 19.08 3.01 -0.18
CA SER A 69 18.33 3.88 -1.07
C SER A 69 17.68 3.13 -2.24
N HIS A 70 18.41 2.21 -2.89
CA HIS A 70 17.84 1.42 -4.01
C HIS A 70 16.66 0.55 -3.54
N LEU A 71 16.76 -0.05 -2.34
CA LEU A 71 15.69 -0.88 -1.80
C LEU A 71 14.47 -0.03 -1.47
N GLN A 72 14.67 1.17 -0.90
CA GLN A 72 13.57 2.10 -0.66
C GLN A 72 12.86 2.53 -1.96
N VAL A 73 13.63 2.84 -3.01
CA VAL A 73 13.09 3.18 -4.34
C VAL A 73 12.34 1.99 -4.94
N ALA A 74 12.89 0.77 -4.83
CA ALA A 74 12.24 -0.45 -5.33
C ALA A 74 10.92 -0.72 -4.59
N VAL A 75 10.90 -0.61 -3.26
CA VAL A 75 9.69 -0.75 -2.44
C VAL A 75 8.65 0.30 -2.82
N ALA A 76 9.05 1.57 -2.96
CA ALA A 76 8.15 2.63 -3.44
C ALA A 76 7.54 2.30 -4.80
N GLY A 77 8.35 1.84 -5.76
CA GLY A 77 7.89 1.42 -7.08
C GLY A 77 6.89 0.25 -7.02
N LEU A 78 7.17 -0.77 -6.21
CA LEU A 78 6.27 -1.91 -5.99
C LEU A 78 4.94 -1.47 -5.35
N MET A 79 4.98 -0.55 -4.37
CA MET A 79 3.76 -0.01 -3.75
C MET A 79 2.91 0.79 -4.73
N ILE A 80 3.54 1.63 -5.56
CA ILE A 80 2.85 2.39 -6.61
C ILE A 80 2.23 1.42 -7.62
N GLY A 81 3.00 0.44 -8.12
CA GLY A 81 2.51 -0.55 -9.07
C GLY A 81 1.34 -1.38 -8.52
N LEU A 82 1.47 -1.84 -7.26
CA LEU A 82 0.40 -2.55 -6.57
C LEU A 82 -0.85 -1.68 -6.40
N GLY A 83 -0.68 -0.41 -5.99
CA GLY A 83 -1.78 0.54 -5.84
C GLY A 83 -2.52 0.80 -7.16
N VAL A 84 -1.78 0.94 -8.27
CA VAL A 84 -2.36 1.06 -9.62
C VAL A 84 -3.12 -0.21 -10.00
N ALA A 85 -2.55 -1.39 -9.79
CA ALA A 85 -3.19 -2.67 -10.09
C ALA A 85 -4.48 -2.87 -9.28
N VAL A 86 -4.44 -2.61 -7.96
CA VAL A 86 -5.62 -2.66 -7.08
C VAL A 86 -6.70 -1.70 -7.54
N SER A 87 -6.33 -0.46 -7.91
CA SER A 87 -7.27 0.55 -8.42
C SER A 87 -7.91 0.10 -9.74
N ALA A 88 -7.13 -0.48 -10.66
CA ALA A 88 -7.62 -0.98 -11.93
C ALA A 88 -8.57 -2.18 -11.76
N LEU A 89 -8.23 -3.13 -10.87
CA LEU A 89 -9.09 -4.26 -10.52
C LEU A 89 -10.41 -3.78 -9.92
N ALA A 90 -10.37 -2.78 -9.03
CA ALA A 90 -11.56 -2.18 -8.47
C ALA A 90 -12.43 -1.50 -9.52
N TRP A 91 -11.83 -0.68 -10.40
CA TRP A 91 -12.56 0.08 -11.41
C TRP A 91 -13.17 -0.79 -12.51
N ARG A 92 -12.47 -1.83 -12.97
CA ARG A 92 -12.90 -2.68 -14.07
C ARG A 92 -13.50 -3.99 -13.58
N GLY A 93 -12.71 -4.79 -12.86
CA GLY A 93 -13.11 -6.14 -12.45
C GLY A 93 -14.27 -6.13 -11.46
N ILE A 94 -14.11 -5.45 -10.32
CA ILE A 94 -15.11 -5.46 -9.25
C ILE A 94 -16.41 -4.80 -9.69
N ARG A 95 -16.33 -3.64 -10.37
CA ARG A 95 -17.52 -2.99 -10.95
C ARG A 95 -18.22 -3.84 -12.00
N ALA A 96 -17.50 -4.68 -12.75
CA ALA A 96 -18.09 -5.65 -13.67
C ALA A 96 -18.61 -6.93 -12.98
N GLY A 97 -18.71 -6.96 -11.64
CA GLY A 97 -19.24 -8.10 -10.90
C GLY A 97 -18.28 -9.30 -10.86
N GLN A 98 -16.98 -9.09 -11.08
CA GLN A 98 -16.03 -10.20 -11.14
C GLN A 98 -15.49 -10.54 -9.74
N ARG A 99 -15.94 -11.67 -9.17
CA ARG A 99 -15.56 -12.07 -7.79
C ARG A 99 -14.07 -12.32 -7.63
N TRP A 100 -13.41 -12.84 -8.67
CA TRP A 100 -11.96 -13.06 -8.66
C TRP A 100 -11.18 -11.75 -8.53
N ALA A 101 -11.69 -10.63 -9.06
CA ALA A 101 -11.02 -9.34 -9.00
C ALA A 101 -10.98 -8.78 -7.57
N VAL A 102 -12.02 -9.05 -6.78
CA VAL A 102 -12.05 -8.69 -5.36
C VAL A 102 -10.97 -9.45 -4.59
N TRP A 103 -10.86 -10.76 -4.81
CA TRP A 103 -9.86 -11.59 -4.15
C TRP A 103 -8.45 -11.30 -4.64
N ALA A 104 -8.26 -10.99 -5.92
CA ALA A 104 -6.96 -10.58 -6.45
C ALA A 104 -6.49 -9.27 -5.81
N ALA A 105 -7.35 -8.26 -5.73
CA ALA A 105 -7.02 -6.97 -5.11
C ALA A 105 -6.68 -7.12 -3.62
N PHE A 106 -7.51 -7.86 -2.87
CA PHE A 106 -7.29 -8.09 -1.44
C PHE A 106 -6.05 -8.96 -1.20
N GLY A 107 -5.97 -10.11 -1.87
CA GLY A 107 -4.89 -11.09 -1.70
C GLY A 107 -3.52 -10.51 -2.03
N ALA A 108 -3.38 -9.83 -3.18
CA ALA A 108 -2.12 -9.19 -3.55
C ALA A 108 -1.64 -8.18 -2.51
N SER A 109 -2.57 -7.39 -1.95
CA SER A 109 -2.27 -6.42 -0.90
C SER A 109 -1.89 -7.09 0.42
N MET A 110 -2.63 -8.13 0.83
CA MET A 110 -2.41 -8.79 2.12
C MET A 110 -1.13 -9.61 2.15
N VAL A 111 -0.70 -10.20 1.02
CA VAL A 111 0.59 -10.90 0.95
C VAL A 111 1.74 -9.96 1.32
N ALA A 112 1.76 -8.74 0.76
CA ALA A 112 2.78 -7.75 1.10
C ALA A 112 2.75 -7.37 2.60
N VAL A 113 1.55 -7.16 3.15
CA VAL A 113 1.37 -6.78 4.56
C VAL A 113 1.80 -7.89 5.51
N VAL A 114 1.32 -9.12 5.30
CA VAL A 114 1.59 -10.26 6.19
C VAL A 114 3.07 -10.62 6.19
N VAL A 115 3.76 -10.47 5.06
CA VAL A 115 5.20 -10.75 4.98
C VAL A 115 6.03 -9.62 5.59
N ALA A 116 5.70 -8.35 5.32
CA ALA A 116 6.54 -7.23 5.72
C ALA A 116 6.32 -6.78 7.18
N VAL A 117 5.07 -6.68 7.64
CA VAL A 117 4.73 -6.06 8.92
C VAL A 117 5.39 -6.75 10.13
N PRO A 118 5.46 -8.08 10.24
CA PRO A 118 6.11 -8.73 11.38
C PRO A 118 7.56 -8.28 11.59
N LEU A 119 8.33 -8.10 10.51
CA LEU A 119 9.72 -7.66 10.59
C LEU A 119 9.86 -6.24 11.15
N HIS A 120 8.86 -5.38 10.98
CA HIS A 120 8.90 -4.04 11.56
C HIS A 120 8.82 -4.09 13.08
N TYR A 121 8.14 -5.07 13.66
CA TYR A 121 8.13 -5.25 15.11
C TYR A 121 9.45 -5.86 15.59
N VAL A 122 9.92 -6.92 14.93
CA VAL A 122 11.17 -7.62 15.28
C VAL A 122 12.38 -6.69 15.20
N TYR A 123 12.44 -5.83 14.17
CA TYR A 123 13.54 -4.87 13.98
C TYR A 123 13.29 -3.53 14.68
N GLY A 124 12.22 -3.42 15.47
CA GLY A 124 11.94 -2.20 16.22
C GLY A 124 11.61 -1.00 15.33
N LEU A 125 11.12 -1.19 14.11
CA LEU A 125 10.72 -0.14 13.15
C LEU A 125 9.20 0.15 13.15
N ALA A 126 8.41 -0.53 13.97
CA ALA A 126 6.96 -0.37 14.07
C ALA A 126 6.53 0.94 14.77
N ALA A 127 6.97 2.09 14.25
CA ALA A 127 6.49 3.40 14.69
C ALA A 127 5.08 3.66 14.13
N LEU A 128 4.18 4.26 14.91
CA LEU A 128 2.83 4.58 14.44
C LEU A 128 2.87 5.55 13.24
N GLY A 129 3.77 6.53 13.24
CA GLY A 129 3.94 7.43 12.08
C GLY A 129 4.50 6.72 10.84
N HIS A 130 5.11 5.56 11.01
CA HIS A 130 5.68 4.76 9.94
C HIS A 130 4.64 3.77 9.38
N LEU A 131 4.06 2.92 10.23
CA LEU A 131 3.08 1.90 9.82
C LEU A 131 1.63 2.40 9.77
N GLY A 132 1.31 3.55 10.35
CA GLY A 132 -0.04 4.12 10.38
C GLY A 132 -0.72 4.22 9.01
N PRO A 133 -0.05 4.73 7.97
CA PRO A 133 -0.60 4.73 6.61
C PRO A 133 -0.97 3.32 6.10
N ILE A 134 -0.14 2.31 6.39
CA ILE A 134 -0.43 0.92 6.01
C ILE A 134 -1.62 0.36 6.78
N TYR A 135 -1.72 0.61 8.09
CA TYR A 135 -2.90 0.18 8.86
C TYR A 135 -4.19 0.80 8.33
N LEU A 136 -4.15 2.09 7.96
CA LEU A 136 -5.30 2.77 7.37
C LEU A 136 -5.69 2.13 6.03
N VAL A 137 -4.73 1.87 5.14
CA VAL A 137 -4.98 1.19 3.87
C VAL A 137 -5.56 -0.20 4.09
N VAL A 138 -5.02 -0.99 5.03
CA VAL A 138 -5.54 -2.33 5.37
C VAL A 138 -6.99 -2.24 5.82
N ALA A 139 -7.33 -1.30 6.71
CA ALA A 139 -8.69 -1.11 7.19
C ALA A 139 -9.65 -0.75 6.04
N VAL A 140 -9.26 0.18 5.16
CA VAL A 140 -10.05 0.59 3.99
C VAL A 140 -10.26 -0.58 3.03
N LEU A 141 -9.19 -1.34 2.72
CA LEU A 141 -9.27 -2.51 1.86
C LEU A 141 -10.16 -3.60 2.46
N LEU A 142 -10.04 -3.88 3.76
CA LEU A 142 -10.86 -4.88 4.44
C LEU A 142 -12.35 -4.53 4.35
N VAL A 143 -12.72 -3.29 4.69
CA VAL A 143 -14.11 -2.82 4.62
C VAL A 143 -14.62 -2.86 3.18
N GLY A 144 -13.82 -2.36 2.23
CA GLY A 144 -14.16 -2.38 0.80
C GLY A 144 -14.38 -3.79 0.27
N THR A 145 -13.50 -4.74 0.63
CA THR A 145 -13.62 -6.15 0.28
C THR A 145 -14.87 -6.79 0.85
N VAL A 146 -15.19 -6.56 2.13
CA VAL A 146 -16.42 -7.10 2.74
C VAL A 146 -17.67 -6.59 2.04
N LEU A 147 -17.73 -5.30 1.69
CA LEU A 147 -18.86 -4.73 0.95
C LEU A 147 -18.96 -5.26 -0.49
N ALA A 148 -17.84 -5.34 -1.20
CA ALA A 148 -17.79 -5.85 -2.57
C ALA A 148 -18.16 -7.35 -2.63
N GLN A 149 -17.67 -8.18 -1.71
CA GLN A 149 -18.01 -9.62 -1.68
C GLN A 149 -19.51 -9.87 -1.45
N LYS A 150 -20.17 -9.03 -0.64
CA LYS A 150 -21.63 -9.15 -0.43
C LYS A 150 -22.44 -8.79 -1.67
N ALA A 151 -21.88 -7.93 -2.53
CA ALA A 151 -22.55 -7.40 -3.70
C ALA A 151 -22.29 -8.22 -4.97
N VAL A 152 -21.12 -8.85 -5.08
CA VAL A 152 -20.75 -9.76 -6.15
C VAL A 152 -21.19 -11.18 -5.77
N ARG A 153 -22.35 -11.61 -6.28
CA ARG A 153 -22.89 -12.97 -6.07
C ARG A 153 -22.47 -13.91 -7.18
#